data_AF-A0A6A6XUU9-F1
#
_entry.id   AF-A0A6A6XUU9-F1
#
_cell.length_a   1.000
_cell.length_b   1.000
_cell.length_c   1.000
_cell.angle_alpha   90.00
_cell.angle_beta   90.00
_cell.angle_gamma   90.00
#
_symmetry.space_group_name_H-M   'P 1'
#
loop_
_entity.id
_entity.type
_entity.pdbx_description
1 polymer ?
#
loop_
_entity_poly.entity_id
_entity_poly.type
_entity_poly.pdbx_seq_one_letter_code
_entity_poly.pdbx_strand_id
1 'polypeptide(L)'
;ATMALLKPNSASRLGAPSPTPSNSSASATKRKRHEDVAPAAVVYSQPQETGTGNHVYTQLTYTIEHLRSTQKWMTFKEIMNYLNIPENDHETRSHLETLYRSENPANRVEYNPKDNTYRYKPKYDIRNTSELKGWLQNQKSAQGLSVKDLKDGWHSVQDDIKTLEDKQEVLVKRNQKDSLAKTVWINDPSLMHKMDDDFKHQWHGILLPPNPDDLRNKLLGAGLKPSSAPREATSTKPKEKKRKAPRRGGKQTNTHMASILKDFSHMRK
;
A
#
# COMPACT_ATOMS: atom_id res chain seq x y z
N ALA A 1 48.06 -16.55 12.68
CA ALA A 1 48.26 -17.57 11.64
C ALA A 1 47.02 -18.47 11.67
N THR A 2 46.00 -18.23 10.83
CA THR A 2 45.79 -18.83 9.48
C THR A 2 45.55 -20.35 9.57
N MET A 3 44.53 -20.97 8.98
CA MET A 3 43.38 -20.59 8.17
C MET A 3 42.56 -21.89 8.08
N ALA A 4 41.24 -21.83 8.24
CA ALA A 4 40.34 -22.89 7.80
C ALA A 4 39.97 -22.63 6.34
N LEU A 5 40.12 -23.63 5.46
CA LEU A 5 39.63 -23.55 4.09
C LEU A 5 39.23 -24.94 3.60
N LEU A 6 37.94 -25.11 3.28
CA LEU A 6 37.41 -25.49 1.96
C LEU A 6 36.02 -26.16 2.08
N LYS A 7 35.01 -25.41 1.62
CA LYS A 7 33.73 -25.85 1.02
C LYS A 7 34.01 -26.20 -0.48
N PRO A 8 33.12 -26.84 -1.29
CA PRO A 8 31.66 -26.72 -1.23
C PRO A 8 30.81 -27.97 -1.55
N ASN A 9 29.53 -27.82 -1.21
CA ASN A 9 28.40 -28.71 -1.43
C ASN A 9 27.67 -28.31 -2.73
N SER A 10 27.36 -29.27 -3.61
CA SER A 10 26.48 -29.06 -4.76
C SER A 10 25.79 -30.36 -5.18
N ALA A 11 24.47 -30.42 -5.06
CA ALA A 11 23.53 -30.90 -6.08
C ALA A 11 22.20 -31.33 -5.44
N SER A 12 21.10 -30.68 -5.84
CA SER A 12 19.86 -31.33 -6.29
C SER A 12 18.75 -30.28 -6.45
N ARG A 13 18.66 -29.69 -7.65
CA ARG A 13 17.44 -29.03 -8.13
C ARG A 13 16.74 -30.03 -9.05
N LEU A 14 15.57 -30.51 -8.65
CA LEU A 14 14.69 -31.31 -9.52
C LEU A 14 13.84 -30.33 -10.35
N GLY A 15 14.07 -30.31 -11.66
CA GLY A 15 13.22 -29.67 -12.66
C GLY A 15 12.26 -30.70 -13.25
N ALA A 16 10.99 -30.32 -13.39
CA ALA A 16 10.00 -31.10 -14.12
C ALA A 16 9.85 -30.51 -15.56
N PRO A 17 9.90 -31.35 -16.61
CA PRO A 17 9.78 -30.89 -17.99
C PRO A 17 8.31 -30.74 -18.43
N SER A 18 8.04 -29.68 -19.20
CA SER A 18 6.78 -29.41 -19.89
C SER A 18 6.80 -30.07 -21.28
N PRO A 19 5.77 -30.82 -21.69
CA PRO A 19 5.69 -31.35 -23.05
C PRO A 19 4.95 -30.37 -23.98
N THR A 20 5.67 -29.85 -24.98
CA THR A 20 5.12 -29.26 -26.20
C THR A 20 5.02 -30.36 -27.26
N PRO A 21 3.92 -30.53 -28.00
CA PRO A 21 3.93 -31.33 -29.21
C PRO A 21 4.10 -30.44 -30.45
N SER A 22 5.18 -30.69 -31.19
CA SER A 22 5.42 -30.15 -32.53
C SER A 22 4.63 -30.92 -33.60
N ASN A 23 4.17 -30.17 -34.59
CA ASN A 23 3.46 -30.60 -35.79
C ASN A 23 4.22 -31.71 -36.55
N SER A 24 3.54 -32.80 -36.87
CA SER A 24 4.03 -33.85 -37.79
C SER A 24 2.92 -34.19 -38.78
N SER A 25 3.14 -33.84 -40.05
CA SER A 25 2.32 -34.20 -41.20
C SER A 25 2.41 -35.69 -41.51
N ALA A 26 1.29 -36.39 -41.55
CA ALA A 26 1.18 -37.70 -42.19
C ALA A 26 -0.21 -37.86 -42.85
N SER A 27 -0.19 -37.86 -44.18
CA SER A 27 -1.30 -38.09 -45.08
C SER A 27 -1.50 -39.60 -45.28
N ALA A 28 -2.72 -40.12 -45.09
CA ALA A 28 -3.23 -41.31 -45.79
C ALA A 28 -4.74 -41.58 -45.51
N THR A 29 -5.58 -41.37 -46.54
CA THR A 29 -6.70 -42.21 -47.04
C THR A 29 -7.54 -43.07 -46.07
N LYS A 30 -8.89 -43.16 -46.10
CA LYS A 30 -9.91 -43.11 -47.16
C LYS A 30 -11.30 -43.28 -46.49
N ARG A 31 -12.36 -42.58 -46.93
CA ARG A 31 -13.68 -43.11 -47.42
C ARG A 31 -14.76 -42.01 -47.58
N LYS A 32 -15.42 -42.06 -48.76
CA LYS A 32 -16.65 -41.38 -49.30
C LYS A 32 -17.83 -41.30 -48.30
N ARG A 33 -18.89 -40.48 -48.43
CA ARG A 33 -19.38 -39.32 -49.24
C ARG A 33 -20.82 -39.04 -48.72
N HIS A 34 -21.26 -37.78 -48.52
CA HIS A 34 -22.56 -37.30 -49.01
C HIS A 34 -22.63 -35.76 -49.02
N GLU A 35 -23.30 -35.23 -50.04
CA GLU A 35 -23.49 -33.83 -50.43
C GLU A 35 -24.37 -33.04 -49.45
N ASP A 36 -24.06 -31.75 -49.25
CA ASP A 36 -24.86 -30.58 -49.68
C ASP A 36 -24.76 -29.35 -48.74
N VAL A 37 -24.44 -28.20 -49.36
CA VAL A 37 -24.68 -26.80 -48.95
C VAL A 37 -23.99 -26.29 -47.66
N ALA A 38 -22.97 -25.45 -47.87
CA ALA A 38 -22.22 -24.73 -46.85
C ALA A 38 -23.03 -23.66 -46.11
N PRO A 39 -22.80 -23.52 -44.79
CA PRO A 39 -22.49 -22.22 -44.21
C PRO A 39 -21.03 -22.21 -43.74
N ALA A 40 -20.33 -21.12 -44.07
CA ALA A 40 -18.93 -20.92 -43.73
C ALA A 40 -18.66 -21.26 -42.25
N ALA A 41 -17.80 -22.25 -42.04
CA ALA A 41 -17.30 -22.60 -40.72
C ALA A 41 -16.60 -21.38 -40.13
N VAL A 42 -17.26 -20.72 -39.19
CA VAL A 42 -16.65 -19.67 -38.35
C VAL A 42 -15.54 -20.34 -37.57
N VAL A 43 -14.30 -20.12 -38.01
CA VAL A 43 -13.08 -20.57 -37.35
C VAL A 43 -12.97 -19.80 -36.03
N TYR A 44 -13.56 -20.36 -34.97
CA TYR A 44 -13.50 -19.89 -33.59
C TYR A 44 -12.18 -20.33 -32.95
N SER A 45 -11.04 -19.80 -33.42
CA SER A 45 -9.75 -20.13 -32.79
C SER A 45 -8.66 -19.06 -32.89
N GLN A 46 -9.00 -17.85 -33.35
CA GLN A 46 -8.12 -16.71 -33.12
C GLN A 46 -8.74 -15.87 -31.99
N PRO A 47 -8.04 -15.65 -30.86
CA PRO A 47 -8.39 -14.51 -30.04
C PRO A 47 -8.27 -13.31 -31.00
N GLN A 48 -9.37 -12.60 -31.23
CA GLN A 48 -9.35 -11.37 -31.99
C GLN A 48 -8.32 -10.43 -31.32
N GLU A 49 -7.12 -10.38 -31.88
CA GLU A 49 -6.12 -9.35 -31.62
C GLU A 49 -6.72 -8.01 -32.09
N THR A 50 -7.63 -7.48 -31.28
CA THR A 50 -8.30 -6.22 -31.56
C THR A 50 -7.49 -5.13 -30.89
N GLY A 51 -6.50 -4.61 -31.61
CA GLY A 51 -5.89 -3.31 -31.38
C GLY A 51 -5.29 -3.08 -30.00
N THR A 52 -4.12 -3.64 -29.72
CA THR A 52 -3.32 -3.39 -28.50
C THR A 52 -2.83 -1.94 -28.33
N GLY A 53 -3.31 -0.97 -29.13
CA GLY A 53 -2.98 0.45 -29.04
C GLY A 53 -4.16 1.43 -29.24
N ASN A 54 -5.34 0.94 -29.64
CA ASN A 54 -6.52 1.81 -29.86
C ASN A 54 -7.35 2.02 -28.59
N HIS A 55 -7.08 1.22 -27.56
CA HIS A 55 -7.77 1.36 -26.28
C HIS A 55 -7.31 2.64 -25.57
N VAL A 56 -8.26 3.47 -25.14
CA VAL A 56 -7.98 4.81 -24.61
C VAL A 56 -7.08 4.78 -23.36
N TYR A 57 -7.21 3.76 -22.51
CA TYR A 57 -6.30 3.60 -21.37
C TYR A 57 -4.86 3.29 -21.78
N THR A 58 -4.66 2.58 -22.89
CA THR A 58 -3.31 2.32 -23.42
C THR A 58 -2.69 3.62 -23.94
N GLN A 59 -3.47 4.44 -24.65
CA GLN A 59 -3.05 5.77 -25.09
C GLN A 59 -2.73 6.70 -23.90
N LEU A 60 -3.50 6.62 -22.82
CA LEU A 60 -3.19 7.32 -21.56
C LEU A 60 -1.85 6.85 -20.99
N THR A 61 -1.58 5.54 -20.94
CA THR A 61 -0.29 5.04 -20.44
C THR A 61 0.90 5.50 -21.28
N TYR A 62 0.78 5.49 -22.62
CA TYR A 62 1.82 6.02 -23.51
C TYR A 62 2.03 7.52 -23.34
N THR A 63 0.95 8.26 -23.11
CA THR A 63 1.03 9.69 -22.83
C THR A 63 1.76 9.96 -21.52
N ILE A 64 1.44 9.22 -20.46
CA ILE A 64 2.10 9.34 -19.16
C ILE A 64 3.60 9.05 -19.31
N GLU A 65 3.97 8.00 -20.05
CA GLU A 65 5.38 7.67 -20.31
C GLU A 65 6.10 8.77 -21.11
N HIS A 66 5.44 9.32 -22.13
CA HIS A 66 5.97 10.43 -22.92
C HIS A 66 6.16 11.70 -22.07
N LEU A 67 5.15 12.08 -21.28
CA LEU A 67 5.24 13.19 -20.34
C LEU A 67 6.34 12.97 -19.29
N ARG A 68 6.52 11.72 -18.83
CA ARG A 68 7.57 11.36 -17.87
C ARG A 68 8.97 11.49 -18.47
N SER A 69 9.16 11.17 -19.75
CA SER A 69 10.46 11.32 -20.44
C SER A 69 10.82 12.78 -20.71
N THR A 70 9.82 13.61 -21.01
CA THR A 70 10.00 15.02 -21.39
C THR A 70 10.08 15.96 -20.19
N GLN A 71 9.40 15.65 -19.07
CA GLN A 71 9.33 16.47 -17.84
C GLN A 71 8.99 17.95 -18.09
N LYS A 72 8.26 18.25 -19.17
CA LYS A 72 7.90 19.60 -19.61
C LYS A 72 6.40 19.74 -19.78
N TRP A 73 5.92 20.98 -19.76
CA TRP A 73 4.56 21.31 -20.13
C TRP A 73 4.39 21.13 -21.64
N MET A 74 3.40 20.34 -22.05
CA MET A 74 3.06 20.09 -23.45
C MET A 74 1.60 20.42 -23.71
N THR A 75 1.31 20.87 -24.93
CA THR A 75 -0.07 21.15 -25.35
C THR A 75 -0.81 19.86 -25.71
N PHE A 76 -2.15 19.92 -25.69
CA PHE A 76 -2.97 18.77 -26.14
C PHE A 76 -2.61 18.35 -27.57
N LYS A 77 -2.35 19.30 -28.47
CA LYS A 77 -2.03 19.04 -29.87
C LYS A 77 -0.72 18.25 -30.02
N GLU A 78 0.31 18.62 -29.27
CA GLU A 78 1.60 17.91 -29.27
C GLU A 78 1.46 16.47 -28.78
N ILE A 79 0.68 16.25 -27.72
CA ILE A 79 0.39 14.92 -27.19
C ILE A 79 -0.37 14.07 -28.22
N MET A 80 -1.40 14.63 -28.86
CA MET A 80 -2.18 13.90 -29.88
C MET A 80 -1.34 13.55 -31.10
N ASN A 81 -0.42 14.43 -31.49
CA ASN A 81 0.54 14.17 -32.57
C ASN A 81 1.48 13.01 -32.22
N TYR A 82 1.98 12.97 -30.98
CA TYR A 82 2.79 11.84 -30.50
C TYR A 82 2.04 10.50 -30.52
N LEU A 83 0.75 10.51 -30.16
CA LEU A 83 -0.10 9.32 -30.18
C LEU A 83 -0.59 8.93 -31.59
N ASN A 84 -0.27 9.72 -32.62
CA ASN A 84 -0.78 9.56 -34.00
C ASN A 84 -2.32 9.48 -34.08
N ILE A 85 -3.04 10.18 -33.20
CA ILE A 85 -4.51 10.20 -33.22
C ILE A 85 -4.99 11.22 -34.27
N PRO A 86 -5.68 10.79 -35.34
CA PRO A 86 -6.09 11.67 -36.44
C PRO A 86 -7.12 12.68 -35.95
N GLU A 87 -7.03 13.95 -36.38
CA GLU A 87 -7.91 15.07 -35.93
C GLU A 87 -9.41 14.76 -35.98
N ASN A 88 -9.83 13.88 -36.88
CA ASN A 88 -11.22 13.49 -37.11
C ASN A 88 -11.81 12.58 -36.02
N ASP A 89 -10.98 11.93 -35.20
CA ASP A 89 -11.45 11.08 -34.10
C ASP A 89 -11.71 11.93 -32.86
N HIS A 90 -12.89 12.55 -32.83
CA HIS A 90 -13.34 13.44 -31.76
C HIS A 90 -13.71 12.68 -30.49
N GLU A 91 -14.17 11.44 -30.60
CA GLU A 91 -14.62 10.63 -29.45
C GLU A 91 -13.43 10.25 -28.57
N THR A 92 -12.35 9.72 -29.17
CA THR A 92 -11.15 9.36 -28.41
C THR A 92 -10.45 10.57 -27.82
N ARG A 93 -10.40 11.70 -28.54
CA ARG A 93 -9.88 12.98 -28.03
C ARG A 93 -10.64 13.48 -26.82
N SER A 94 -11.96 13.54 -26.90
CA SER A 94 -12.82 14.02 -25.81
C SER A 94 -12.69 13.11 -24.58
N HIS A 95 -12.59 11.80 -24.80
CA HIS A 95 -12.39 10.84 -23.71
C HIS A 95 -11.01 11.03 -23.05
N LEU A 96 -9.93 11.16 -23.83
CA LEU A 96 -8.59 11.42 -23.31
C LEU A 96 -8.52 12.75 -22.54
N GLU A 97 -9.14 13.81 -23.05
CA GLU A 97 -9.19 15.09 -22.36
C GLU A 97 -9.92 15.00 -21.02
N THR A 98 -11.05 14.29 -20.99
CA THR A 98 -11.77 14.01 -19.74
C THR A 98 -10.90 13.21 -18.77
N LEU A 99 -10.16 12.22 -19.26
CA LEU A 99 -9.26 11.42 -18.45
C LEU A 99 -8.09 12.25 -17.91
N TYR A 100 -7.45 13.09 -18.72
CA TYR A 100 -6.35 13.96 -18.29
C TYR A 100 -6.79 14.97 -17.23
N ARG A 101 -8.02 15.49 -17.36
CA ARG A 101 -8.63 16.42 -16.39
C ARG A 101 -9.15 15.72 -15.12
N SER A 102 -9.31 14.39 -15.14
CA SER A 102 -9.82 13.66 -13.99
C SER A 102 -8.80 13.64 -12.83
N GLU A 103 -9.26 13.98 -11.62
CA GLU A 103 -8.45 14.00 -10.39
C GLU A 103 -8.26 12.59 -9.79
N ASN A 104 -8.07 11.58 -10.64
CA ASN A 104 -7.79 10.24 -10.16
C ASN A 104 -6.35 10.17 -9.61
N PRO A 105 -6.11 9.58 -8.43
CA PRO A 105 -4.76 9.45 -7.89
C PRO A 105 -3.86 8.54 -8.75
N ALA A 106 -4.46 7.71 -9.60
CA ALA A 106 -3.76 6.92 -10.60
C ALA A 106 -3.35 7.74 -11.84
N ASN A 107 -4.03 8.86 -12.10
CA ASN A 107 -3.73 9.74 -13.20
C ASN A 107 -2.50 10.60 -12.86
N ARG A 108 -1.38 10.28 -13.50
CA ARG A 108 -0.08 10.95 -13.29
C ARG A 108 0.10 12.14 -14.25
N VAL A 109 -1.01 12.81 -14.58
CA VAL A 109 -1.03 13.99 -15.46
C VAL A 109 -1.54 15.19 -14.66
N GLU A 110 -0.78 16.27 -14.69
CA GLU A 110 -1.15 17.57 -14.14
C GLU A 110 -1.64 18.46 -15.29
N TYR A 111 -2.79 19.10 -15.10
CA TYR A 111 -3.40 19.99 -16.08
C TYR A 111 -3.40 21.43 -15.58
N ASN A 112 -2.91 22.35 -16.42
CA ASN A 112 -2.98 23.78 -16.17
C ASN A 112 -4.11 24.42 -17.02
N PRO A 113 -5.19 24.92 -16.40
CA PRO A 113 -6.33 25.48 -17.11
C PRO A 113 -6.05 26.82 -17.80
N LYS A 114 -4.97 27.53 -17.46
CA LYS A 114 -4.65 28.84 -18.05
C LYS A 114 -4.08 28.71 -19.46
N ASP A 115 -3.16 27.75 -19.62
CA ASP A 115 -2.39 27.58 -20.86
C ASP A 115 -2.82 26.33 -21.65
N ASN A 116 -3.82 25.59 -21.14
CA ASN A 116 -4.26 24.29 -21.68
C ASN A 116 -3.09 23.31 -21.91
N THR A 117 -2.17 23.28 -20.94
CA THR A 117 -0.96 22.46 -20.98
C THR A 117 -1.01 21.34 -19.95
N TYR A 118 -0.31 20.26 -20.25
CA TYR A 118 -0.25 19.04 -19.48
C TYR A 118 1.20 18.73 -19.12
N ARG A 119 1.44 18.25 -17.90
CA ARG A 119 2.76 17.84 -17.40
C ARG A 119 2.65 16.52 -16.64
N TYR A 120 3.75 15.77 -16.57
CA TYR A 120 3.82 14.61 -15.68
C TYR A 120 3.72 15.04 -14.21
N LYS A 121 2.85 14.35 -13.46
CA LYS A 121 2.70 14.49 -12.01
C LYS A 121 3.30 13.27 -11.31
N PRO A 122 4.49 13.39 -10.69
CA PRO A 122 5.03 12.35 -9.85
C PRO A 122 4.11 12.05 -8.66
N LYS A 123 4.24 10.86 -8.07
CA LYS A 123 3.48 10.49 -6.86
C LYS A 123 3.75 11.45 -5.69
N TYR A 124 4.97 11.94 -5.58
CA TYR A 124 5.38 12.99 -4.66
C TYR A 124 6.05 14.10 -5.47
N ASP A 125 5.51 15.31 -5.45
CA ASP A 125 6.12 16.48 -6.11
C ASP A 125 7.25 17.04 -5.24
N ILE A 126 8.28 16.21 -5.03
CA ILE A 126 9.47 16.53 -4.25
C ILE A 126 10.65 16.47 -5.21
N ARG A 127 11.27 17.62 -5.49
CA ARG A 127 12.41 17.75 -6.40
C ARG A 127 13.70 18.14 -5.70
N ASN A 128 13.63 18.51 -4.42
CA ASN A 128 14.78 18.99 -3.66
C ASN A 128 14.82 18.41 -2.22
N THR A 129 16.02 18.42 -1.63
CA THR A 129 16.29 18.03 -0.24
C THR A 129 15.45 18.83 0.77
N SER A 130 15.36 20.15 0.59
CA SER A 130 14.57 21.02 1.46
C SER A 130 13.07 20.71 1.38
N GLU A 131 12.56 20.42 0.18
CA GLU A 131 11.17 20.02 -0.02
C GLU A 131 10.88 18.66 0.62
N LEU A 132 11.81 17.70 0.50
CA LEU A 132 11.71 16.41 1.16
C LEU A 132 11.58 16.58 2.68
N LYS A 133 12.42 17.43 3.28
CA LYS A 133 12.40 17.73 4.71
C LYS A 133 11.09 18.41 5.14
N GLY A 134 10.65 19.44 4.41
CA GLY A 134 9.38 20.12 4.70
C GLY A 134 8.19 19.17 4.58
N TRP A 135 8.20 18.29 3.58
CA TRP A 135 7.15 17.29 3.38
C TRP A 135 7.13 16.26 4.53
N LEU A 136 8.30 15.75 4.94
CA LEU A 136 8.45 14.83 6.06
C LEU A 136 8.01 15.44 7.40
N GLN A 137 8.28 16.74 7.61
CA GLN A 137 7.87 17.47 8.83
C GLN A 137 6.38 17.76 8.88
N ASN A 138 5.76 18.10 7.75
CA ASN A 138 4.33 18.38 7.67
C ASN A 138 3.47 17.11 7.77
N GLN A 139 4.07 15.94 7.66
CA GLN A 139 3.36 14.68 7.67
C GLN A 139 2.83 14.36 9.08
N LYS A 140 1.50 14.26 9.21
CA LYS A 140 0.84 13.92 10.50
C LYS A 140 1.12 12.48 10.97
N SER A 141 1.46 11.60 10.04
CA SER A 141 1.75 10.19 10.31
C SER A 141 3.21 9.92 9.98
N ALA A 142 3.93 9.21 10.84
CA ALA A 142 5.32 8.82 10.61
C ALA A 142 5.45 7.65 9.61
N GLN A 143 4.86 7.80 8.42
CA GLN A 143 4.98 6.79 7.35
C GLN A 143 6.24 7.06 6.54
N GLY A 144 7.07 6.04 6.40
CA GLY A 144 8.31 6.12 5.61
C GLY A 144 8.04 6.24 4.11
N LEU A 145 8.87 7.02 3.43
CA LEU A 145 8.80 7.25 1.98
C LEU A 145 9.67 6.29 1.20
N SER A 146 9.10 5.69 0.16
CA SER A 146 9.84 4.82 -0.75
C SER A 146 10.75 5.65 -1.65
N VAL A 147 12.04 5.32 -1.68
CA VAL A 147 13.02 5.98 -2.56
C VAL A 147 12.68 5.74 -4.04
N LYS A 148 12.02 4.63 -4.37
CA LYS A 148 11.55 4.36 -5.74
C LYS A 148 10.53 5.39 -6.21
N ASP A 149 9.66 5.83 -5.29
CA ASP A 149 8.62 6.82 -5.59
C ASP A 149 9.23 8.23 -5.66
N LEU A 150 10.29 8.50 -4.90
CA LEU A 150 11.05 9.75 -4.96
C LEU A 150 11.88 9.85 -6.25
N LYS A 151 12.50 8.75 -6.69
CA LYS A 151 13.31 8.69 -7.93
C LYS A 151 12.50 9.09 -9.18
N ASP A 152 11.19 9.00 -9.10
CA ASP A 152 10.28 9.33 -10.19
C ASP A 152 10.16 10.84 -10.46
N GLY A 153 10.26 11.68 -9.42
CA GLY A 153 10.23 13.14 -9.54
C GLY A 153 11.62 13.78 -9.49
N TRP A 154 12.62 13.04 -9.01
CA TRP A 154 13.94 13.57 -8.69
C TRP A 154 15.03 12.55 -9.04
N HIS A 155 15.94 12.92 -9.95
CA HIS A 155 16.91 11.99 -10.52
C HIS A 155 18.15 11.76 -9.63
N SER A 156 18.57 12.77 -8.85
CA SER A 156 19.75 12.73 -7.96
C SER A 156 19.43 12.31 -6.52
N VAL A 157 18.22 11.79 -6.27
CA VAL A 157 17.71 11.40 -4.94
C VAL A 157 18.69 10.54 -4.14
N GLN A 158 19.41 9.61 -4.77
CA GLN A 158 20.28 8.68 -4.05
C GLN A 158 21.49 9.38 -3.43
N ASP A 159 22.13 10.27 -4.19
CA ASP A 159 23.27 11.04 -3.72
C ASP A 159 22.82 12.06 -2.68
N ASP A 160 21.71 12.74 -2.95
CA ASP A 160 21.15 13.74 -2.04
C ASP A 160 20.69 13.12 -0.70
N ILE A 161 20.03 11.96 -0.73
CA ILE A 161 19.70 11.21 0.49
C ILE A 161 20.96 10.80 1.25
N LYS A 162 22.02 10.37 0.55
CA LYS A 162 23.29 10.00 1.20
C LYS A 162 23.90 11.20 1.93
N THR A 163 23.91 12.39 1.30
CA THR A 163 24.40 13.60 1.97
C THR A 163 23.54 14.00 3.18
N LEU A 164 22.22 13.76 3.14
CA LEU A 164 21.32 14.01 4.27
C LEU A 164 21.49 12.99 5.40
N GLU A 165 21.79 11.73 5.06
CA GLU A 165 22.12 10.66 6.00
C GLU A 165 23.44 10.95 6.71
N ASP A 166 24.46 11.43 5.98
CA ASP A 166 25.76 11.83 6.55
C ASP A 166 25.60 13.01 7.51
N LYS A 167 24.68 13.94 7.22
CA LYS A 167 24.28 15.04 8.12
C LYS A 167 23.35 14.59 9.27
N GLN A 168 22.92 13.33 9.26
CA GLN A 168 21.98 12.74 10.20
C GLN A 168 20.62 13.47 10.26
N GLU A 169 20.23 14.17 9.20
CA GLU A 169 18.94 14.88 9.14
C GLU A 169 17.79 13.95 8.72
N VAL A 170 18.11 12.78 8.17
CA VAL A 170 17.17 11.83 7.62
C VAL A 170 17.60 10.41 7.98
N LEU A 171 16.63 9.58 8.39
CA LEU A 171 16.86 8.15 8.64
C LEU A 171 16.58 7.35 7.38
N VAL A 172 17.51 6.48 7.02
CA VAL A 172 17.41 5.68 5.79
C VAL A 172 17.51 4.20 6.13
N LYS A 173 16.57 3.41 5.63
CA LYS A 173 16.67 1.94 5.67
C LYS A 173 17.16 1.48 4.33
N ARG A 174 18.37 0.92 4.32
CA ARG A 174 18.96 0.32 3.13
C ARG A 174 18.50 -1.13 2.95
N ASN A 175 18.42 -1.57 1.71
CA ASN A 175 18.24 -2.99 1.42
C ASN A 175 19.54 -3.74 1.76
N GLN A 176 19.40 -4.89 2.43
CA GLN A 176 20.55 -5.69 2.87
C GLN A 176 21.36 -6.29 1.71
N LYS A 177 20.74 -6.44 0.52
CA LYS A 177 21.38 -7.02 -0.67
C LYS A 177 22.10 -5.98 -1.54
N ASP A 178 21.43 -4.86 -1.80
CA ASP A 178 21.90 -3.89 -2.81
C ASP A 178 22.51 -2.62 -2.18
N SER A 179 22.49 -2.49 -0.85
CA SER A 179 22.86 -1.28 -0.10
C SER A 179 22.11 0.01 -0.49
N LEU A 180 21.17 -0.07 -1.43
CA LEU A 180 20.36 1.04 -1.87
C LEU A 180 19.37 1.45 -0.79
N ALA A 181 19.22 2.76 -0.61
CA ALA A 181 18.18 3.36 0.20
C ALA A 181 16.79 2.87 -0.28
N LYS A 182 16.05 2.21 0.61
CA LYS A 182 14.71 1.68 0.32
C LYS A 182 13.64 2.64 0.77
N THR A 183 13.74 3.06 2.03
CA THR A 183 12.75 3.91 2.68
C THR A 183 13.42 4.99 3.52
N VAL A 184 12.78 6.15 3.56
CA VAL A 184 13.26 7.40 4.14
C VAL A 184 12.30 7.84 5.24
N TRP A 185 12.84 8.27 6.38
CA TRP A 185 12.07 8.84 7.48
C TRP A 185 12.71 10.13 7.97
N ILE A 186 11.91 10.93 8.64
CA ILE A 186 12.39 12.11 9.32
C ILE A 186 13.35 11.71 10.44
N ASN A 187 14.45 12.44 10.55
CA ASN A 187 15.27 12.44 11.75
C ASN A 187 15.25 13.83 12.37
N ASP A 188 15.24 13.88 13.70
CA ASP A 188 15.48 15.14 14.41
C ASP A 188 16.88 15.08 15.05
N PRO A 189 17.84 15.86 14.54
CA PRO A 189 19.19 15.92 15.09
C PRO A 189 19.23 16.37 16.56
N SER A 190 18.23 17.13 17.03
CA SER A 190 18.20 17.62 18.42
C SER A 190 17.99 16.51 19.45
N LEU A 191 17.40 15.38 19.03
CA LEU A 191 17.16 14.21 19.86
C LEU A 191 18.31 13.19 19.81
N MET A 192 19.36 13.47 19.00
CA MET A 192 20.48 12.56 18.84
C MET A 192 21.53 12.79 19.91
N HIS A 193 21.68 11.79 20.78
CA HIS A 193 22.76 11.75 21.77
C HIS A 193 23.85 10.77 21.33
N LYS A 194 25.08 11.26 21.23
CA LYS A 194 26.25 10.39 21.04
C LYS A 194 26.54 9.69 22.36
N MET A 195 26.51 8.37 22.34
CA MET A 195 26.90 7.51 23.45
C MET A 195 28.19 6.78 23.09
N ASP A 196 29.02 6.52 24.09
CA ASP A 196 30.26 5.76 23.93
C ASP A 196 29.96 4.33 23.47
N ASP A 197 30.82 3.80 22.61
CA ASP A 197 30.60 2.46 22.06
C ASP A 197 30.71 1.38 23.14
N ASP A 198 31.58 1.55 24.13
CA ASP A 198 31.66 0.63 25.29
C ASP A 198 30.36 0.59 26.08
N PHE A 199 29.72 1.75 26.29
CA PHE A 199 28.42 1.84 26.95
C PHE A 199 27.34 1.11 26.13
N LYS A 200 27.33 1.27 24.79
CA LYS A 200 26.39 0.53 23.92
C LYS A 200 26.60 -0.97 24.02
N HIS A 201 27.84 -1.44 24.01
CA HIS A 201 28.15 -2.88 24.13
C HIS A 201 27.68 -3.43 25.48
N GLN A 202 27.94 -2.71 26.58
CA GLN A 202 27.45 -3.10 27.90
C GLN A 202 25.92 -3.13 27.94
N TRP A 203 25.26 -2.10 27.39
CA TRP A 203 23.79 -2.03 27.33
C TRP A 203 23.18 -3.21 26.57
N HIS A 204 23.72 -3.54 25.39
CA HIS A 204 23.25 -4.68 24.59
C HIS A 204 23.64 -6.04 25.17
N GLY A 205 24.67 -6.10 26.03
CA GLY A 205 25.08 -7.31 26.74
C GLY A 205 24.17 -7.66 27.93
N ILE A 206 23.36 -6.72 28.42
CA ILE A 206 22.40 -6.98 29.50
C ILE A 206 21.28 -7.87 28.98
N LEU A 207 21.32 -9.16 29.33
CA LEU A 207 20.28 -10.12 29.00
C LEU A 207 19.02 -9.85 29.83
N LEU A 208 17.93 -9.52 29.15
CA LEU A 208 16.62 -9.42 29.79
C LEU A 208 16.12 -10.84 30.13
N PRO A 209 15.56 -11.06 31.35
CA PRO A 209 14.94 -12.32 31.70
C PRO A 209 13.85 -12.71 30.69
N PRO A 210 13.76 -13.99 30.29
CA PRO A 210 12.75 -14.45 29.34
C PRO A 210 11.33 -14.36 29.93
N ASN A 211 11.21 -14.48 31.25
CA ASN A 211 9.94 -14.38 31.96
C ASN A 211 9.68 -12.93 32.41
N PRO A 212 8.50 -12.36 32.09
CA PRO A 212 8.14 -11.00 32.50
C PRO A 212 7.98 -10.85 34.03
N ASP A 213 7.58 -11.92 34.73
CA ASP A 213 7.43 -11.92 36.20
C ASP A 213 8.78 -11.85 36.92
N ASP A 214 9.82 -12.50 36.38
CA ASP A 214 11.16 -12.44 36.94
C ASP A 214 11.77 -11.04 36.81
N LEU A 215 11.53 -10.35 35.69
CA LEU A 215 11.89 -8.95 35.51
C LEU A 215 11.17 -8.08 36.56
N ARG A 216 9.88 -8.29 36.77
CA ARG A 216 9.06 -7.54 37.74
C ARG A 216 9.56 -7.72 39.17
N ASN A 217 9.83 -8.95 39.60
CA ASN A 217 10.33 -9.26 40.94
C ASN A 217 11.72 -8.65 41.17
N LYS A 218 12.61 -8.68 40.17
CA LYS A 218 13.92 -8.03 40.23
C LYS A 218 13.81 -6.50 40.33
N LEU A 219 12.89 -5.88 39.57
CA LEU A 219 12.63 -4.44 39.67
C LEU A 219 12.08 -4.05 41.05
N LEU A 220 11.15 -4.84 41.61
CA LEU A 220 10.61 -4.64 42.97
C LEU A 220 11.71 -4.79 44.04
N GLY A 221 12.57 -5.80 43.91
CA GLY A 221 13.72 -6.00 44.79
C GLY A 221 14.73 -4.84 44.72
N ALA A 222 14.87 -4.21 43.55
CA ALA A 222 15.68 -3.01 43.34
C ALA A 222 14.98 -1.71 43.75
N GLY A 223 13.76 -1.76 44.31
CA GLY A 223 12.98 -0.58 44.71
C GLY A 223 12.42 0.25 43.54
N LEU A 224 12.49 -0.26 42.31
CA LEU A 224 11.95 0.39 41.12
C LEU A 224 10.50 -0.07 40.92
N LYS A 225 9.57 0.87 40.74
CA LYS A 225 8.18 0.56 40.43
C LYS A 225 8.09 -0.02 39.02
N PRO A 226 7.72 -1.30 38.84
CA PRO A 226 7.59 -1.88 37.51
C PRO A 226 6.47 -1.19 36.74
N SER A 227 6.75 -0.68 35.54
CA SER A 227 5.72 -0.11 34.65
C SER A 227 4.70 -1.16 34.17
N SER A 228 4.98 -2.45 34.39
CA SER A 228 4.06 -3.57 34.17
C SER A 228 3.07 -3.78 35.31
N ALA A 229 3.01 -2.89 36.31
CA ALA A 229 1.81 -2.81 37.13
C ALA A 229 0.64 -2.78 36.16
N PRO A 230 -0.31 -3.75 36.24
CA PRO A 230 -1.58 -3.55 35.57
C PRO A 230 -1.97 -2.13 35.97
N ARG A 231 -2.25 -1.25 34.99
CA ARG A 231 -3.22 -0.20 35.28
C ARG A 231 -4.33 -1.02 35.92
N GLU A 232 -4.53 -0.88 37.23
CA GLU A 232 -5.81 -1.20 37.79
C GLU A 232 -6.71 -0.40 36.89
N ALA A 233 -7.29 -1.07 35.88
CA ALA A 233 -8.53 -0.62 35.32
C ALA A 233 -9.30 -0.38 36.59
N THR A 234 -9.52 0.89 36.91
CA THR A 234 -10.47 1.27 37.90
C THR A 234 -11.71 0.58 37.38
N SER A 235 -11.93 -0.64 37.87
CA SER A 235 -13.14 -1.36 37.68
C SER A 235 -14.06 -0.41 38.39
N THR A 236 -14.68 0.46 37.61
CA THR A 236 -15.92 1.09 37.98
C THR A 236 -16.78 -0.13 38.24
N LYS A 237 -16.76 -0.59 39.50
CA LYS A 237 -17.68 -1.59 39.99
C LYS A 237 -18.99 -1.13 39.40
N PRO A 238 -19.65 -1.90 38.51
CA PRO A 238 -20.85 -1.44 37.87
C PRO A 238 -21.74 -0.98 39.00
N LYS A 239 -21.98 0.34 39.08
CA LYS A 239 -22.79 0.95 40.13
C LYS A 239 -24.03 0.09 40.16
N GLU A 240 -24.24 -0.64 41.26
CA GLU A 240 -25.47 -1.38 41.44
C GLU A 240 -26.59 -0.41 41.10
N LYS A 241 -27.30 -0.69 40.00
CA LYS A 241 -28.48 0.09 39.65
C LYS A 241 -29.40 -0.09 40.84
N LYS A 242 -29.42 0.88 41.75
CA LYS A 242 -30.43 0.98 42.79
C LYS A 242 -31.76 0.79 42.06
N ARG A 243 -32.40 -0.37 42.28
CA ARG A 243 -33.71 -0.66 41.73
C ARG A 243 -34.59 0.52 42.15
N LYS A 244 -35.03 1.33 41.19
CA LYS A 244 -35.95 2.42 41.47
C LYS A 244 -37.16 1.79 42.14
N ALA A 245 -37.46 2.23 43.37
CA ALA A 245 -38.67 1.82 44.07
C ALA A 245 -39.87 2.02 43.13
N PRO A 246 -40.80 1.06 43.03
CA PRO A 246 -41.95 1.18 42.14
C PRO A 246 -42.73 2.43 42.53
N ARG A 247 -42.82 3.40 41.61
CA ARG A 247 -43.61 4.62 41.80
C ARG A 247 -45.09 4.20 41.86
N ARG A 248 -45.62 4.02 43.07
CA ARG A 248 -47.07 4.01 43.32
C ARG A 248 -47.59 5.41 43.03
N GLY A 249 -48.42 5.55 42.00
CA GLY A 249 -49.10 6.83 41.72
C GLY A 249 -49.19 7.27 40.26
N GLY A 250 -49.09 6.36 39.29
CA GLY A 250 -49.60 6.65 37.94
C GLY A 250 -51.13 6.67 38.00
N LYS A 251 -51.76 7.80 37.65
CA LYS A 251 -53.23 7.98 37.66
C LYS A 251 -53.89 6.87 36.85
N GLN A 252 -54.56 5.95 37.55
CA GLN A 252 -55.30 4.84 36.95
C GLN A 252 -56.69 5.35 36.60
N THR A 253 -56.94 5.63 35.33
CA THR A 253 -58.23 6.16 34.84
C THR A 253 -59.29 5.08 34.62
N ASN A 254 -58.95 3.80 34.80
CA ASN A 254 -59.88 2.67 34.62
C ASN A 254 -59.97 1.80 35.89
N THR A 255 -60.62 2.32 36.93
CA THR A 255 -60.80 1.64 38.23
C THR A 255 -61.62 0.34 38.13
N HIS A 256 -62.55 0.23 37.18
CA HIS A 256 -63.43 -0.93 37.03
C HIS A 256 -62.70 -2.21 36.57
N MET A 257 -61.54 -2.09 35.93
CA MET A 257 -60.74 -3.25 35.48
C MET A 257 -59.80 -3.79 36.58
N ALA A 258 -59.67 -3.11 37.72
CA ALA A 258 -58.71 -3.46 38.77
C ALA A 258 -59.05 -4.75 39.54
N SER A 259 -60.30 -5.23 39.48
CA SER A 259 -60.71 -6.49 40.12
C SER A 259 -60.44 -7.71 39.23
N ILE A 260 -60.55 -7.55 37.91
CA ILE A 260 -60.37 -8.64 36.93
C ILE A 260 -58.88 -8.91 36.68
N LEU A 261 -58.03 -7.88 36.75
CA LEU A 261 -56.60 -7.98 36.47
C LEU A 261 -55.74 -8.40 37.69
N LYS A 262 -56.36 -8.76 38.81
CA LYS A 262 -55.63 -9.34 39.95
C LYS A 262 -55.38 -10.81 39.68
N ASP A 263 -54.14 -11.12 39.37
CA ASP A 263 -53.70 -12.50 39.18
C ASP A 263 -53.66 -13.24 40.52
N PHE A 264 -54.53 -14.24 40.68
CA PHE A 264 -54.59 -15.15 41.84
C PHE A 264 -53.88 -16.48 41.56
N SER A 265 -53.04 -16.57 40.52
CA SER A 265 -52.27 -17.77 40.15
C SER A 265 -51.40 -18.34 41.28
N HIS A 266 -51.03 -17.53 42.28
CA HIS A 266 -50.23 -17.93 43.43
C HIS A 266 -51.05 -18.40 44.65
N MET A 267 -52.39 -18.45 44.53
CA MET A 267 -53.29 -18.93 45.60
C MET A 267 -53.97 -20.28 45.30
N ARG A 268 -53.39 -21.10 44.41
CA ARG A 268 -53.75 -22.53 44.35
C ARG A 268 -52.87 -23.31 45.33
N LYS A 269 -53.55 -23.92 46.30
CA LYS A 269 -53.03 -24.92 47.22
C LYS A 269 -53.10 -26.30 46.57
#